data_AF-A0A075KCV4-F1
#
_entry.id   AF-A0A075KCV4-F1
#
_cell.length_a   1.000
_cell.length_b   1.000
_cell.length_c   1.000
_cell.angle_alpha   90.00
_cell.angle_beta   90.00
_cell.angle_gamma   90.00
#
_symmetry.space_group_name_H-M   'P 1'
#
loop_
_entity.id
_entity.type
_entity.pdbx_description
1 polymer ?
#
loop_
_entity_poly.entity_id
_entity_poly.type
_entity_poly.pdbx_seq_one_letter_code
_entity_poly.pdbx_strand_id
1 'polypeptide(L)'
;MSDKTPNLGLPYIVQSQAQKEVTHNQGLNLLDFLVDRTVKDKDMTAPPASPLEGDAYIIPSSSTGVWAGKDGQIAQFIGGAWDYYIPRQGWLLYVIDEDKYYKRGSSTWLITAI
;
A
#
# COMPACT_ATOMS: atom_id res chain seq x y z
N MET A 1 15.65 -9.49 8.81
CA MET A 1 14.94 -8.20 8.67
C MET A 1 15.45 -7.59 7.38
N SER A 2 14.56 -7.08 6.52
CA SER A 2 15.00 -6.40 5.29
C SER A 2 15.58 -5.03 5.66
N ASP A 3 16.78 -4.70 5.18
CA ASP A 3 17.43 -3.40 5.40
C ASP A 3 17.01 -2.35 4.36
N LYS A 4 15.99 -2.67 3.55
CA LYS A 4 15.51 -1.86 2.43
C LYS A 4 13.99 -1.92 2.27
N THR A 5 13.41 -0.88 1.65
CA THR A 5 12.02 -0.87 1.20
C THR A 5 11.78 -1.94 0.13
N PRO A 6 10.57 -2.53 0.07
CA PRO A 6 10.30 -3.70 -0.77
C PRO A 6 10.27 -3.38 -2.27
N ASN A 7 9.74 -2.22 -2.69
CA ASN A 7 9.50 -1.96 -4.11
C ASN A 7 10.70 -1.27 -4.79
N LEU A 8 11.24 -0.22 -4.17
CA LEU A 8 12.32 0.59 -4.75
C LEU A 8 13.70 0.28 -4.16
N GLY A 9 13.77 -0.53 -3.11
CA GLY A 9 15.04 -0.89 -2.48
C GLY A 9 15.74 0.27 -1.77
N LEU A 10 15.00 1.26 -1.27
CA LEU A 10 15.53 2.39 -0.53
C LEU A 10 16.12 1.91 0.81
N PRO A 11 17.34 2.34 1.18
CA PRO A 11 17.98 1.88 2.40
C PRO A 11 17.27 2.44 3.65
N TYR A 12 17.01 1.57 4.62
CA TYR A 12 16.50 2.00 5.92
C TYR A 12 17.60 2.57 6.81
N ILE A 13 17.19 3.44 7.75
CA ILE A 13 18.04 3.83 8.88
C ILE A 13 18.15 2.63 9.82
N VAL A 14 19.39 2.28 10.19
CA VAL A 14 19.68 1.20 11.14
C VAL A 14 19.01 1.44 12.50
N GLN A 15 18.64 0.34 13.17
CA GLN A 15 17.99 0.38 14.47
C GLN A 15 18.88 0.95 15.59
N SER A 16 18.26 1.29 16.72
CA SER A 16 18.91 1.77 17.95
C SER A 16 19.55 3.15 17.80
N GLN A 17 18.90 4.02 17.02
CA GLN A 17 19.37 5.38 16.72
C GLN A 17 18.57 6.45 17.48
N ALA A 18 18.11 6.12 18.69
CA ALA A 18 17.18 6.89 19.51
C ALA A 18 15.73 6.93 18.95
N GLN A 19 15.30 5.82 18.33
CA GLN A 19 13.95 5.62 17.79
C GLN A 19 13.55 6.55 16.63
N LYS A 20 14.43 7.45 16.17
CA LYS A 20 14.20 8.28 14.96
C LYS A 20 14.01 7.42 13.71
N GLU A 21 14.66 6.26 13.69
CA GLU A 21 14.55 5.25 12.63
C GLU A 21 13.11 4.76 12.46
N VAL A 22 12.29 4.71 13.51
CA VAL A 22 10.94 4.15 13.44
C VAL A 22 10.07 5.05 12.56
N THR A 23 9.94 6.32 12.95
CA THR A 23 9.12 7.29 12.23
C THR A 23 9.66 7.56 10.82
N HIS A 24 10.99 7.60 10.67
CA HIS A 24 11.59 7.85 9.35
C HIS A 24 11.39 6.67 8.40
N ASN A 25 11.63 5.44 8.85
CA ASN A 25 11.45 4.25 8.00
C ASN A 25 9.97 4.04 7.64
N GLN A 26 9.02 4.37 8.54
CA GLN A 26 7.59 4.41 8.18
C GLN A 26 7.29 5.42 7.07
N GLY A 27 7.92 6.60 7.11
CA GLY A 27 7.85 7.58 6.02
C GLY A 27 8.44 7.06 4.72
N LEU A 28 9.54 6.31 4.78
CA LEU A 28 10.16 5.67 3.62
C LEU A 28 9.24 4.61 3.01
N ASN A 29 8.54 3.80 3.81
CA ASN A 29 7.56 2.82 3.32
C ASN A 29 6.44 3.49 2.53
N LEU A 30 5.89 4.58 3.08
CA LEU A 30 4.86 5.35 2.39
C LEU A 30 5.38 5.94 1.07
N LEU A 31 6.61 6.47 1.05
CA LEU A 31 7.20 7.01 -0.17
C LEU A 31 7.50 5.93 -1.21
N ASP A 32 7.97 4.75 -0.78
CA ASP A 32 8.20 3.59 -1.63
C ASP A 32 6.93 3.20 -2.38
N PHE A 33 5.81 3.08 -1.65
CA PHE A 33 4.50 2.82 -2.22
C PHE A 33 4.01 3.95 -3.13
N LEU A 34 4.12 5.21 -2.69
CA LEU A 34 3.59 6.36 -3.44
C LEU A 34 4.35 6.65 -4.74
N VAL A 35 5.58 6.17 -4.88
CA VAL A 35 6.36 6.33 -6.10
C VAL A 35 6.09 5.18 -7.06
N ASP A 36 6.07 3.94 -6.57
CA ASP A 36 5.75 2.75 -7.38
C ASP A 36 4.29 2.78 -7.88
N ARG A 37 3.35 3.16 -7.00
CA ARG A 37 1.91 3.36 -7.28
C ARG A 37 1.21 2.13 -7.85
N THR A 38 1.72 0.93 -7.63
CA THR A 38 1.05 -0.29 -8.08
C THR A 38 0.26 -0.96 -6.96
N VAL A 39 -0.91 -1.48 -7.30
CA VAL A 39 -1.70 -2.38 -6.46
C VAL A 39 -2.06 -3.62 -7.28
N LYS A 40 -2.14 -4.77 -6.62
CA LYS A 40 -2.44 -6.05 -7.26
C LYS A 40 -3.88 -6.14 -7.72
N ASP A 41 -4.80 -5.72 -6.86
CA ASP A 41 -6.25 -5.85 -7.02
C ASP A 41 -6.93 -4.75 -6.18
N LYS A 42 -8.14 -4.36 -6.57
CA LYS A 42 -8.95 -3.33 -5.90
C LYS A 42 -10.30 -3.80 -5.34
N ASP A 43 -10.73 -5.02 -5.63
CA ASP A 43 -12.02 -5.57 -5.20
C ASP A 43 -11.96 -6.96 -4.53
N MET A 44 -10.74 -7.43 -4.24
CA MET A 44 -10.51 -8.54 -3.32
C MET A 44 -11.02 -8.23 -1.89
N THR A 45 -11.99 -8.99 -1.39
CA THR A 45 -12.65 -8.75 -0.08
C THR A 45 -11.97 -9.44 1.11
N ALA A 46 -10.97 -10.28 0.87
CA ALA A 46 -10.20 -10.94 1.90
C ALA A 46 -8.70 -10.83 1.58
N PRO A 47 -7.83 -10.63 2.57
CA PRO A 47 -6.40 -10.63 2.34
C PRO A 47 -5.95 -11.98 1.76
N PRO A 48 -5.00 -12.00 0.82
CA PRO A 48 -4.41 -13.24 0.34
C PRO A 48 -3.76 -14.02 1.50
N ALA A 49 -3.77 -15.35 1.44
CA ALA A 49 -3.21 -16.21 2.49
C ALA A 49 -1.67 -16.15 2.54
N SER A 50 -1.02 -15.70 1.46
CA SER A 50 0.44 -15.62 1.34
C SER A 50 0.84 -14.37 0.55
N PRO A 51 0.64 -13.17 1.13
CA PRO A 51 1.10 -11.93 0.51
C PRO A 51 2.63 -11.89 0.45
N LEU A 52 3.16 -11.26 -0.58
CA LEU A 52 4.60 -10.98 -0.72
C LEU A 52 4.91 -9.57 -0.22
N GLU A 53 6.14 -9.36 0.22
CA GLU A 53 6.63 -8.03 0.61
C GLU A 53 6.45 -7.03 -0.54
N GLY A 54 5.83 -5.89 -0.24
CA GLY A 54 5.53 -4.84 -1.21
C GLY A 54 4.16 -4.97 -1.88
N ASP A 55 3.48 -6.12 -1.78
CA ASP A 55 2.15 -6.28 -2.34
C ASP A 55 1.18 -5.27 -1.72
N ALA A 56 0.40 -4.62 -2.57
CA ALA A 56 -0.59 -3.64 -2.16
C ALA A 56 -1.96 -3.89 -2.78
N TYR A 57 -3.02 -3.54 -2.06
CA TYR A 57 -4.41 -3.77 -2.43
C TYR A 57 -5.27 -2.58 -2.03
N ILE A 58 -6.31 -2.27 -2.81
CA ILE A 58 -7.37 -1.36 -2.36
C ILE A 58 -8.42 -2.21 -1.65
N ILE A 59 -8.74 -1.86 -0.41
CA ILE A 59 -9.69 -2.61 0.40
C ILE A 59 -11.11 -2.22 -0.05
N PRO A 60 -11.90 -3.12 -0.67
CA PRO A 60 -13.28 -2.83 -1.02
C PRO A 60 -14.17 -2.76 0.22
N SER A 61 -15.38 -2.28 0.04
CA SER A 61 -16.42 -2.33 1.08
C SER A 61 -16.71 -3.78 1.49
N SER A 62 -17.04 -3.97 2.77
CA SER A 62 -17.42 -5.28 3.33
C SER A 62 -16.28 -6.30 3.31
N SER A 63 -15.04 -5.81 3.47
CA SER A 63 -13.88 -6.68 3.58
C SER A 63 -13.85 -7.48 4.89
N THR A 64 -13.15 -8.61 4.88
CA THR A 64 -13.12 -9.60 5.96
C THR A 64 -11.72 -9.79 6.53
N GLY A 65 -11.62 -10.59 7.60
CA GLY A 65 -10.33 -10.89 8.24
C GLY A 65 -9.66 -9.62 8.80
N VAL A 66 -8.36 -9.48 8.58
CA VAL A 66 -7.61 -8.30 9.05
C VAL A 66 -7.96 -7.01 8.32
N TRP A 67 -8.65 -7.08 7.18
CA TRP A 67 -9.12 -5.92 6.42
C TRP A 67 -10.50 -5.42 6.87
N ALA A 68 -11.18 -6.11 7.78
CA ALA A 68 -12.48 -5.69 8.29
C ALA A 68 -12.42 -4.28 8.93
N GLY A 69 -13.32 -3.38 8.52
CA GLY A 69 -13.39 -2.00 9.01
C GLY A 69 -12.30 -1.07 8.44
N LYS A 70 -11.58 -1.49 7.40
CA LYS A 70 -10.55 -0.71 6.69
C LYS A 70 -10.99 -0.31 5.28
N ASP A 71 -12.30 -0.31 5.04
CA ASP A 71 -12.88 -0.07 3.71
C ASP A 71 -12.36 1.23 3.09
N GLY A 72 -11.96 1.18 1.82
CA GLY A 72 -11.43 2.31 1.06
C GLY A 72 -9.99 2.71 1.39
N GLN A 73 -9.33 2.06 2.35
CA GLN A 73 -7.90 2.21 2.59
C GLN A 73 -7.10 1.36 1.59
N ILE A 74 -5.82 1.66 1.49
CA ILE A 74 -4.85 0.84 0.78
C ILE A 74 -4.12 0.00 1.82
N ALA A 75 -4.13 -1.32 1.66
CA ALA A 75 -3.31 -2.23 2.45
C ALA A 75 -2.01 -2.53 1.70
N GLN A 76 -0.87 -2.37 2.35
CA GLN A 76 0.43 -2.80 1.83
C GLN A 76 1.06 -3.80 2.80
N PHE A 77 1.59 -4.91 2.28
CA PHE A 77 2.26 -5.92 3.10
C PHE A 77 3.75 -5.59 3.22
N ILE A 78 4.20 -5.21 4.42
CA ILE A 78 5.61 -4.89 4.70
C ILE A 78 6.00 -5.44 6.06
N GLY A 79 7.19 -6.05 6.14
CA GLY A 79 7.77 -6.53 7.39
C GLY A 79 6.92 -7.62 8.05
N GLY A 80 6.23 -8.43 7.24
CA GLY A 80 5.31 -9.47 7.70
C GLY A 80 3.97 -8.97 8.26
N ALA A 81 3.62 -7.70 8.07
CA ALA A 81 2.37 -7.10 8.53
C ALA A 81 1.72 -6.22 7.47
N TRP A 82 0.44 -5.87 7.67
CA TRP A 82 -0.28 -4.93 6.82
C TRP A 82 -0.18 -3.52 7.37
N ASP A 83 0.44 -2.63 6.59
CA ASP A 83 0.32 -1.19 6.76
C ASP A 83 -0.91 -0.69 5.99
N TYR A 84 -1.57 0.33 6.54
CA TYR A 84 -2.79 0.88 5.97
C TYR A 84 -2.67 2.38 5.71
N TYR A 85 -3.03 2.79 4.49
CA TYR A 85 -2.97 4.19 4.08
C TYR A 85 -4.35 4.70 3.64
N ILE A 86 -4.69 5.92 4.07
CA ILE A 86 -5.90 6.60 3.62
C ILE A 86 -5.58 7.34 2.32
N PRO A 87 -6.10 6.90 1.16
CA PRO A 87 -5.80 7.56 -0.11
C PRO A 87 -6.41 8.96 -0.16
N ARG A 88 -5.63 9.95 -0.63
CA ARG A 88 -6.10 11.32 -0.82
C ARG A 88 -6.60 11.52 -2.25
N GLN A 89 -7.54 12.45 -2.42
CA GLN A 89 -8.01 12.85 -3.74
C GLN A 89 -6.82 13.25 -4.64
N GLY A 90 -6.83 12.75 -5.88
CA GLY A 90 -5.77 12.97 -6.86
C GLY A 90 -4.68 11.90 -6.90
N TRP A 91 -4.64 10.96 -5.94
CA TRP A 91 -3.73 9.82 -6.01
C TRP A 91 -3.98 9.00 -7.28
N LEU A 92 -2.89 8.60 -7.92
CA LEU A 92 -2.91 7.72 -9.09
C LEU A 92 -2.36 6.37 -8.67
N LEU A 93 -3.06 5.31 -9.03
CA LEU A 93 -2.62 3.93 -8.85
C LEU A 93 -2.79 3.16 -10.15
N TYR A 94 -1.89 2.23 -10.40
CA TYR A 94 -2.03 1.21 -11.42
C TYR A 94 -2.52 -0.07 -10.77
N VAL A 95 -3.62 -0.63 -11.25
CA VAL A 95 -4.18 -1.89 -10.76
C VAL A 95 -3.78 -2.99 -11.74
N ILE A 96 -2.98 -3.94 -11.26
CA ILE A 96 -2.27 -4.92 -12.10
C ILE A 96 -3.23 -5.94 -12.73
N ASP A 97 -4.20 -6.45 -11.96
CA ASP A 97 -5.19 -7.42 -12.44
C ASP A 97 -6.07 -6.91 -13.60
N GLU A 98 -6.29 -5.60 -13.64
CA GLU A 98 -7.13 -4.93 -14.63
C GLU A 98 -6.35 -4.22 -15.75
N ASP A 99 -5.02 -4.12 -15.61
CA ASP A 99 -4.12 -3.39 -16.50
C ASP A 99 -4.57 -1.93 -16.74
N LYS A 100 -4.93 -1.22 -15.66
CA LYS A 100 -5.52 0.14 -15.74
C LYS A 100 -5.01 1.09 -14.67
N TYR A 101 -4.94 2.36 -15.05
CA TYR A 101 -4.74 3.45 -14.11
C TYR A 101 -6.06 3.95 -13.53
N TYR A 102 -6.04 4.15 -12.23
CA TYR A 102 -7.12 4.70 -11.44
C TYR A 102 -6.68 5.96 -10.71
N LYS A 103 -7.53 6.98 -10.74
CA LYS A 103 -7.37 8.21 -9.97
C LYS A 103 -8.36 8.22 -8.83
N ARG A 104 -7.89 8.49 -7.61
CA ARG A 104 -8.73 8.70 -6.44
C ARG A 104 -9.55 9.98 -6.62
N GLY A 105 -10.87 9.85 -6.79
CA GLY A 105 -11.84 10.93 -6.66
C GLY A 105 -12.15 11.26 -5.19
N SER A 106 -13.21 12.04 -4.94
CA SER A 106 -13.62 12.41 -3.56
C SER A 106 -14.16 11.23 -2.76
N SER A 107 -14.88 10.30 -3.41
CA SER A 107 -15.47 9.11 -2.78
C SER A 107 -15.19 7.82 -3.53
N THR A 108 -14.98 7.85 -4.85
CA THR A 108 -14.69 6.67 -5.68
C THR A 108 -13.32 6.70 -6.37
N TRP A 109 -12.90 5.56 -6.92
CA TRP A 109 -11.77 5.45 -7.86
C TRP A 109 -12.29 5.58 -9.29
N LEU A 110 -11.65 6.42 -10.09
CA LEU A 110 -12.05 6.71 -11.47
C LEU A 110 -10.98 6.20 -12.43
N ILE A 111 -11.38 5.46 -13.47
CA ILE A 111 -10.46 5.06 -14.54
C ILE A 111 -9.92 6.32 -15.22
N THR A 112 -8.62 6.36 -15.46
CA THR A 112 -7.96 7.44 -16.19
C THR A 112 -7.06 6.86 -17.27
N ALA A 113 -7.03 7.52 -18.43
CA ALA A 113 -5.96 7.32 -19.40
C ALA A 113 -4.74 8.14 -18.96
N ILE A 114 -3.54 7.60 -19.15
CA ILE A 114 -2.24 8.27 -18.98
C ILE A 114 -1.50 8.20 -20.31
#